data_AF-A0A382QCC3-F1
#
_entry.id   AF-A0A382QCC3-F1
#
_cell.length_a   1.000
_cell.length_b   1.000
_cell.length_c   1.000
_cell.angle_alpha   90.00
_cell.angle_beta   90.00
_cell.angle_gamma   90.00
#
_symmetry.space_group_name_H-M   'P 1'
#
loop_
_entity.id
_entity.type
_entity.pdbx_description
1 polymer ?
#
loop_
_entity_poly.entity_id
_entity_poly.type
_entity_poly.pdbx_seq_one_letter_code
_entity_poly.pdbx_strand_id
1 'polypeptide(L)'
;MNIRFKLMAGLVCLWGGVAVEAVSPKTVDAFFQDTKVWDIALTVSPENYAALEPGNGKGFGGDFEYVRANAILAGEALENVGLRYKGNSSFSTARGIPKKSFKIDLNRFVKRQKFLGLTKLNLNNNVLDPSQIREALAYRLWRKLDLPGSRTAFARVTLTVPGRHDKKLLGLYVVVEQVNGPFLKERFGTD
;
A
#
# COMPACT_ATOMS: atom_id res chain seq x y z
N MET A 1 45.18 -28.27 48.11
CA MET A 1 45.73 -26.89 48.22
C MET A 1 45.79 -26.30 46.82
N ASN A 2 45.28 -25.06 46.68
CA ASN A 2 45.29 -24.18 45.49
C ASN A 2 44.13 -24.26 44.48
N ILE A 3 43.10 -23.50 44.86
CA ILE A 3 42.08 -22.80 44.08
C ILE A 3 42.66 -22.11 42.83
N ARG A 4 41.99 -22.20 41.67
CA ARG A 4 41.84 -21.09 40.72
C ARG A 4 40.50 -21.16 39.98
N PHE A 5 39.59 -20.30 40.42
CA PHE A 5 38.32 -19.92 39.80
C PHE A 5 38.63 -19.08 38.53
N LYS A 6 38.09 -19.47 37.37
CA LYS A 6 38.00 -18.58 36.20
C LYS A 6 36.56 -18.55 35.72
N LEU A 7 35.84 -17.55 36.20
CA LEU A 7 34.54 -17.13 35.72
C LEU A 7 34.73 -16.50 34.33
N MET A 8 34.29 -17.16 33.27
CA MET A 8 34.09 -16.52 31.96
C MET A 8 32.63 -16.08 31.88
N ALA A 9 32.39 -14.81 32.17
CA ALA A 9 31.11 -14.16 31.91
C ALA A 9 30.96 -13.98 30.40
N GLY A 10 30.21 -14.88 29.76
CA GLY A 10 29.73 -14.69 28.40
C GLY A 10 28.67 -13.58 28.41
N LEU A 11 29.05 -12.42 27.90
CA LEU A 11 28.16 -11.29 27.66
C LEU A 11 27.19 -11.67 26.53
N VAL A 12 26.00 -12.16 26.88
CA VAL A 12 24.90 -12.33 25.94
C VAL A 12 24.33 -10.94 25.65
N CYS A 13 24.74 -10.35 24.53
CA CYS A 13 24.08 -9.18 23.95
C CYS A 13 22.68 -9.60 23.48
N LEU A 14 21.69 -9.49 24.38
CA LEU A 14 20.28 -9.51 24.06
C LEU A 14 19.95 -8.23 23.28
N TRP A 15 20.09 -8.29 21.97
CA TRP A 15 19.44 -7.36 21.06
C TRP A 15 17.94 -7.68 21.09
N GLY A 16 17.25 -7.14 22.09
CA GLY A 16 15.81 -7.18 22.24
C GLY A 16 15.11 -6.30 21.20
N GLY A 17 15.31 -6.60 19.93
CA GLY A 17 14.37 -6.20 18.90
C GLY A 17 13.17 -7.12 19.02
N VAL A 18 12.06 -6.64 19.58
CA VAL A 18 10.79 -7.35 19.44
C VAL A 18 10.49 -7.36 17.95
N ALA A 19 10.70 -8.50 17.29
CA ALA A 19 10.13 -8.75 15.99
C ALA A 19 8.61 -8.74 16.22
N VAL A 20 7.97 -7.59 15.94
CA VAL A 20 6.53 -7.56 15.79
C VAL A 20 6.26 -8.41 14.55
N GLU A 21 5.87 -9.65 14.77
CA GLU A 21 5.38 -10.51 13.71
C GLU A 21 4.22 -9.76 13.07
N ALA A 22 4.43 -9.30 11.84
CA ALA A 22 3.44 -8.52 11.13
C ALA A 22 2.24 -9.44 10.92
N VAL A 23 1.20 -9.28 11.74
CA VAL A 23 -0.02 -10.08 11.66
C VAL A 23 -0.68 -9.81 10.32
N SER A 24 -0.43 -10.67 9.34
CA SER A 24 -1.06 -10.59 8.02
C SER A 24 -2.55 -10.94 8.11
N PRO A 25 -3.42 -10.20 7.40
CA PRO A 25 -4.84 -10.51 7.35
C PRO A 25 -5.04 -11.84 6.64
N LYS A 26 -5.89 -12.71 7.20
CA LYS A 26 -6.24 -14.00 6.57
C LYS A 26 -7.42 -13.89 5.60
N THR A 27 -8.23 -12.83 5.71
CA THR A 27 -9.42 -12.61 4.88
C THR A 27 -9.49 -11.17 4.39
N VAL A 28 -10.21 -10.95 3.29
CA VAL A 28 -10.43 -9.62 2.70
C VAL A 28 -11.14 -8.67 3.67
N ASP A 29 -12.07 -9.18 4.48
CA ASP A 29 -12.78 -8.38 5.48
C ASP A 29 -11.90 -8.05 6.69
N ALA A 30 -10.96 -8.93 7.06
CA ALA A 30 -9.96 -8.61 8.07
C ALA A 30 -8.99 -7.52 7.56
N PHE A 31 -8.68 -7.50 6.27
CA PHE A 31 -7.88 -6.44 5.66
C PHE A 31 -8.64 -5.10 5.62
N PHE A 32 -9.92 -5.11 5.26
CA PHE A 32 -10.74 -3.90 5.17
C PHE A 32 -11.42 -3.52 6.49
N GLN A 33 -10.60 -3.21 7.50
CA GLN A 33 -11.03 -2.65 8.77
C GLN A 33 -10.49 -1.22 8.91
N ASP A 34 -11.33 -0.31 9.38
CA ASP A 34 -10.95 1.09 9.62
C ASP A 34 -10.31 1.33 11.00
N THR A 35 -10.18 0.27 11.81
CA THR A 35 -9.54 0.28 13.13
C THR A 35 -8.07 -0.16 13.10
N LYS A 36 -7.55 -0.55 11.94
CA LYS A 36 -6.17 -1.01 11.77
C LYS A 36 -5.45 -0.21 10.68
N VAL A 37 -4.20 0.12 10.94
CA VAL A 37 -3.27 0.70 9.94
C VAL A 37 -2.31 -0.39 9.50
N TRP A 38 -2.38 -0.74 8.21
CA TRP A 38 -1.50 -1.73 7.60
C TRP A 38 -0.16 -1.13 7.18
N ASP A 39 0.88 -1.95 7.12
CA ASP A 39 2.11 -1.56 6.44
C ASP A 39 2.06 -2.00 4.98
N ILE A 40 2.35 -1.05 4.09
CA ILE A 40 2.55 -1.29 2.66
C ILE A 40 3.92 -0.77 2.26
N ALA A 41 4.77 -1.65 1.75
CA ALA A 41 6.08 -1.28 1.22
C ALA A 41 6.08 -1.44 -0.29
N LEU A 42 6.52 -0.40 -1.01
CA LEU A 42 6.67 -0.39 -2.45
C LEU A 42 8.15 -0.33 -2.79
N THR A 43 8.61 -1.19 -3.70
CA THR A 43 9.97 -1.15 -4.24
C THR A 43 9.90 -1.01 -5.75
N VAL A 44 10.55 0.03 -6.28
CA VAL A 44 10.52 0.36 -7.71
C VAL A 44 11.95 0.63 -8.17
N SER A 45 12.33 0.15 -9.36
CA SER A 45 13.64 0.49 -9.91
C SER A 45 13.72 2.00 -10.23
N PRO A 46 14.91 2.61 -10.30
CA PRO A 46 15.05 4.02 -10.64
C PRO A 46 14.42 4.39 -11.99
N GLU A 47 14.55 3.52 -12.98
CA GLU A 47 14.01 3.71 -14.34
C GLU A 47 12.48 3.68 -14.32
N ASN A 48 11.90 2.68 -13.65
CA ASN A 48 10.45 2.56 -13.50
C ASN A 48 9.89 3.70 -12.65
N TYR A 49 10.62 4.16 -11.64
CA TYR A 49 10.19 5.29 -10.81
C TYR A 49 10.12 6.59 -11.61
N ALA A 50 11.06 6.82 -12.53
CA ALA A 50 11.00 7.95 -13.45
C ALA A 50 9.81 7.85 -14.41
N ALA A 51 9.52 6.63 -14.91
CA ALA A 51 8.40 6.38 -15.82
C ALA A 51 7.01 6.45 -15.17
N LEU A 52 6.91 6.58 -13.84
CA LEU A 52 5.62 6.83 -13.17
C LEU A 52 5.06 8.23 -13.46
N GLU A 53 5.93 9.21 -13.73
CA GLU A 53 5.49 10.56 -14.07
C GLU A 53 4.76 10.54 -15.42
N PRO A 54 3.58 11.19 -15.52
CA PRO A 54 2.83 11.22 -16.77
C PRO A 54 3.62 12.00 -17.83
N GLY A 55 3.52 11.61 -19.10
CA GLY A 55 4.31 12.20 -20.18
C GLY A 55 4.13 13.72 -20.33
N ASN A 56 2.97 14.26 -19.98
CA ASN A 56 2.69 15.70 -19.99
C ASN A 56 3.00 16.42 -18.66
N GLY A 57 3.49 15.70 -17.64
CA GLY A 57 3.82 16.21 -16.31
C GLY A 57 2.63 16.76 -15.51
N LYS A 58 1.39 16.50 -15.95
CA LYS A 58 0.16 17.02 -15.35
C LYS A 58 -0.72 15.87 -14.91
N GLY A 59 -1.47 16.08 -13.81
CA GLY A 59 -2.50 15.12 -13.41
C GLY A 59 -3.70 15.14 -14.34
N PHE A 60 -4.10 16.33 -14.80
CA PHE A 60 -5.25 16.49 -15.69
C PHE A 60 -4.88 16.16 -17.13
N GLY A 61 -5.62 15.24 -17.76
CA GLY A 61 -5.34 14.75 -19.11
C GLY A 61 -3.99 14.04 -19.23
N GLY A 62 -3.39 13.61 -18.12
CA GLY A 62 -2.15 12.86 -18.09
C GLY A 62 -2.40 11.37 -18.23
N ASP A 63 -1.67 10.74 -19.15
CA ASP A 63 -1.64 9.30 -19.29
C ASP A 63 -0.65 8.71 -18.28
N PHE A 64 -1.18 8.02 -17.28
CA PHE A 64 -0.39 7.35 -16.25
C PHE A 64 -0.19 5.89 -16.61
N GLU A 65 1.05 5.55 -16.97
CA GLU A 65 1.46 4.21 -17.34
C GLU A 65 1.74 3.32 -16.13
N TYR A 66 1.54 2.02 -16.32
CA TYR A 66 1.93 1.01 -15.33
C TYR A 66 3.38 0.60 -15.52
N VAL A 67 4.14 0.64 -14.43
CA VAL A 67 5.51 0.14 -14.36
C VAL A 67 5.58 -1.10 -13.48
N ARG A 68 6.64 -1.90 -13.63
CA ARG A 68 6.89 -3.04 -12.74
C ARG A 68 7.41 -2.56 -11.39
N ALA A 69 6.85 -3.11 -10.32
CA ALA A 69 7.27 -2.89 -8.95
C ALA A 69 7.13 -4.18 -8.14
N ASN A 70 7.73 -4.21 -6.96
CA ASN A 70 7.42 -5.19 -5.91
C ASN A 70 6.65 -4.49 -4.81
N ALA A 71 5.70 -5.20 -4.20
CA ALA A 71 4.92 -4.70 -3.08
C ALA A 71 4.93 -5.71 -1.93
N ILE A 72 5.00 -5.23 -0.69
CA ILE A 72 4.65 -6.01 0.49
C ILE A 72 3.34 -5.42 1.00
N LEU A 73 2.26 -6.19 0.94
CA LEU A 73 0.93 -5.78 1.37
C LEU A 73 0.58 -6.47 2.68
N ALA A 74 0.60 -5.72 3.78
CA ALA A 74 0.27 -6.26 5.10
C ALA A 74 1.05 -7.56 5.45
N GLY A 75 2.33 -7.60 5.09
CA GLY A 75 3.23 -8.74 5.30
C GLY A 75 3.33 -9.74 4.13
N GLU A 76 2.43 -9.68 3.14
CA GLU A 76 2.48 -10.56 1.96
C GLU A 76 3.33 -9.93 0.85
N ALA A 77 4.43 -10.60 0.47
CA ALA A 77 5.30 -10.16 -0.60
C ALA A 77 4.75 -10.56 -1.98
N LEU A 78 4.63 -9.57 -2.86
CA LEU A 78 4.07 -9.69 -4.21
C LEU A 78 5.06 -9.07 -5.20
N GLU A 79 5.68 -9.90 -6.01
CA GLU A 79 6.64 -9.47 -7.01
C GLU A 79 5.94 -9.10 -8.32
N ASN A 80 6.59 -8.23 -9.10
CA ASN A 80 6.17 -7.88 -10.47
C ASN A 80 4.71 -7.37 -10.57
N VAL A 81 4.25 -6.62 -9.57
CA VAL A 81 2.97 -5.93 -9.64
C VAL A 81 3.05 -4.74 -10.60
N GLY A 82 1.93 -4.37 -11.19
CA GLY A 82 1.77 -3.09 -11.87
C GLY A 82 1.60 -1.97 -10.86
N LEU A 83 2.47 -0.95 -10.90
CA LEU A 83 2.32 0.26 -10.12
C LEU A 83 2.13 1.45 -11.06
N ARG A 84 1.19 2.34 -10.76
CA ARG A 84 1.08 3.63 -11.44
C ARG A 84 0.63 4.73 -10.50
N TYR A 85 0.94 5.98 -10.85
CA TYR A 85 0.26 7.12 -10.23
C TYR A 85 -1.19 7.21 -10.71
N LYS A 86 -1.99 7.96 -9.96
CA LYS A 86 -3.37 8.28 -10.34
C LYS A 86 -3.83 9.63 -9.79
N GLY A 87 -4.93 10.10 -10.37
CA GLY A 87 -5.68 11.26 -9.91
C GLY A 87 -5.29 12.52 -10.66
N ASN A 88 -6.22 13.48 -10.67
CA ASN A 88 -6.01 14.79 -11.29
C ASN A 88 -5.53 15.77 -10.22
N SER A 89 -6.47 16.40 -9.50
CA SER A 89 -6.16 17.39 -8.46
C SER A 89 -5.23 16.82 -7.39
N SER A 90 -5.47 15.60 -6.89
CA SER A 90 -4.61 14.98 -5.87
C SER A 90 -3.17 14.74 -6.34
N PHE A 91 -2.94 14.56 -7.64
CA PHE A 91 -1.58 14.44 -8.20
C PHE A 91 -0.92 15.81 -8.35
N SER A 92 -1.67 16.78 -8.89
CA SER A 92 -1.23 18.16 -9.10
C SER A 92 -0.90 18.88 -7.79
N THR A 93 -1.74 18.73 -6.75
CA THR A 93 -1.49 19.29 -5.41
C THR A 93 -0.26 18.67 -4.76
N ALA A 94 -0.01 17.38 -5.01
CA ALA A 94 1.17 16.68 -4.50
C ALA A 94 2.41 16.86 -5.41
N ARG A 95 2.48 17.88 -6.26
CA ARG A 95 3.63 18.11 -7.16
C ARG A 95 4.89 18.41 -6.33
N GLY A 96 6.02 17.86 -6.76
CA GLY A 96 7.31 18.04 -6.06
C GLY A 96 7.50 17.19 -4.81
N ILE A 97 6.49 16.42 -4.37
CA ILE A 97 6.63 15.49 -3.24
C ILE A 97 6.38 14.04 -3.66
N PRO A 98 7.08 13.05 -3.05
CA PRO A 98 6.89 11.62 -3.38
C PRO A 98 5.52 11.04 -2.99
N LYS A 99 4.76 11.72 -2.11
CA LYS A 99 3.45 11.25 -1.61
C LYS A 99 2.35 11.39 -2.67
N LYS A 100 2.38 10.55 -3.71
CA LYS A 100 1.36 10.46 -4.77
C LYS A 100 0.32 9.42 -4.44
N SER A 101 -0.86 9.50 -5.06
CA SER A 101 -1.80 8.38 -5.05
C SER A 101 -1.34 7.29 -6.01
N PHE A 102 -1.47 6.03 -5.61
CA PHE A 102 -1.06 4.89 -6.42
C PHE A 102 -2.25 4.00 -6.77
N LYS A 103 -2.13 3.30 -7.88
CA LYS A 103 -2.90 2.09 -8.15
C LYS A 103 -1.93 0.92 -8.28
N ILE A 104 -2.24 -0.17 -7.58
CA ILE A 104 -1.52 -1.43 -7.64
C ILE A 104 -2.38 -2.43 -8.41
N ASP A 105 -1.84 -2.99 -9.48
CA ASP A 105 -2.45 -4.01 -10.33
C ASP A 105 -1.64 -5.30 -10.21
N LEU A 106 -2.13 -6.21 -9.36
CA LEU A 106 -1.40 -7.39 -8.93
C LEU A 106 -1.23 -8.39 -10.06
N ASN A 107 -2.18 -8.47 -10.99
CA ASN A 107 -2.13 -9.42 -12.10
C ASN A 107 -1.74 -8.80 -13.45
N ARG A 108 -1.23 -7.56 -13.45
CA ARG A 108 -0.80 -6.87 -14.67
C ARG A 108 0.30 -7.62 -15.42
N PHE A 109 1.32 -8.07 -14.68
CA PHE A 109 2.49 -8.73 -15.26
C PHE A 109 2.65 -10.19 -14.84
N VAL A 110 1.99 -10.61 -13.77
CA VAL A 110 1.93 -12.02 -13.34
C VAL A 110 0.48 -12.48 -13.39
N LYS A 111 0.15 -13.34 -14.35
CA LYS A 111 -1.24 -13.80 -14.53
C LYS A 111 -1.75 -14.49 -13.27
N ARG A 112 -3.00 -14.17 -12.89
CA ARG A 112 -3.72 -14.77 -11.74
C ARG A 112 -3.14 -14.44 -10.35
N GLN A 113 -2.11 -13.61 -10.23
CA GLN A 113 -1.65 -13.13 -8.92
C GLN A 113 -2.75 -12.29 -8.24
N LYS A 114 -3.01 -12.58 -6.97
CA LYS A 114 -4.06 -11.95 -6.17
C LYS A 114 -3.58 -11.75 -4.74
N PHE A 115 -4.18 -10.79 -4.06
CA PHE A 115 -4.03 -10.58 -2.62
C PHE A 115 -5.42 -10.69 -2.00
N LEU A 116 -5.67 -11.69 -1.16
CA LEU A 116 -6.99 -11.94 -0.55
C LEU A 116 -8.15 -11.93 -1.56
N GLY A 117 -7.93 -12.51 -2.74
CA GLY A 117 -8.90 -12.55 -3.84
C GLY A 117 -8.97 -11.28 -4.70
N LEU A 118 -8.36 -10.18 -4.26
CA LEU A 118 -8.28 -8.92 -4.99
C LEU A 118 -7.22 -8.97 -6.08
N THR A 119 -7.48 -8.32 -7.20
CA THR A 119 -6.50 -8.13 -8.29
C THR A 119 -5.92 -6.73 -8.31
N LYS A 120 -6.61 -5.75 -7.68
CA LYS A 120 -6.27 -4.33 -7.74
C LYS A 120 -6.57 -3.64 -6.42
N LEU A 121 -5.71 -2.70 -6.04
CA LEU A 121 -5.89 -1.82 -4.89
C LEU A 121 -5.59 -0.36 -5.28
N ASN A 122 -6.29 0.58 -4.65
CA ASN A 122 -6.00 2.00 -4.76
C ASN A 122 -5.43 2.50 -3.44
N LEU A 123 -4.33 3.26 -3.51
CA LEU A 123 -3.75 3.97 -2.37
C LEU A 123 -3.98 5.47 -2.58
N ASN A 124 -4.87 6.05 -1.79
CA ASN A 124 -5.24 7.46 -1.88
C ASN A 124 -4.41 8.28 -0.89
N ASN A 125 -3.71 9.30 -1.39
CA ASN A 125 -2.76 10.09 -0.60
C ASN A 125 -3.41 11.13 0.32
N ASN A 126 -4.73 11.34 0.21
CA ASN A 126 -5.51 12.29 1.00
C ASN A 126 -4.97 13.72 1.02
N VAL A 127 -4.25 14.17 -0.02
CA VAL A 127 -3.55 15.47 0.03
C VAL A 127 -4.50 16.68 0.19
N LEU A 128 -5.76 16.53 -0.24
CA LEU A 128 -6.82 17.55 -0.12
C LEU A 128 -7.72 17.34 1.11
N ASP A 129 -7.46 16.31 1.91
CA ASP A 129 -8.25 15.97 3.10
C ASP A 129 -7.38 16.12 4.37
N PRO A 130 -7.44 17.28 5.05
CA PRO A 130 -6.69 17.50 6.29
C PRO A 130 -6.98 16.48 7.39
N SER A 131 -8.16 15.86 7.42
CA SER A 131 -8.48 14.86 8.44
C SER A 131 -8.07 13.44 8.05
N GLN A 132 -7.70 13.21 6.78
CA GLN A 132 -7.30 11.92 6.21
C GLN A 132 -8.35 10.79 6.30
N ILE A 133 -9.60 11.10 6.72
CA ILE A 133 -10.63 10.09 7.01
C ILE A 133 -11.94 10.29 6.24
N ARG A 134 -12.13 11.40 5.50
CA ARG A 134 -13.42 11.73 4.88
C ARG A 134 -13.88 10.65 3.90
N GLU A 135 -12.97 10.16 3.07
CA GLU A 135 -13.27 9.09 2.11
C GLU A 135 -13.65 7.76 2.81
N ALA A 136 -12.86 7.37 3.81
CA ALA A 136 -13.11 6.15 4.56
C ALA A 136 -14.46 6.18 5.29
N LEU A 137 -14.79 7.32 5.91
CA LEU A 137 -16.07 7.53 6.59
C LEU A 137 -17.25 7.57 5.62
N ALA A 138 -17.10 8.23 4.46
CA ALA A 138 -18.16 8.28 3.45
C ALA A 138 -18.50 6.88 2.94
N TYR A 139 -17.49 6.08 2.55
CA TYR A 139 -17.72 4.71 2.12
C TYR A 139 -18.26 3.82 3.23
N ARG A 140 -17.80 4.00 4.48
CA ARG A 140 -18.35 3.28 5.63
C ARG A 140 -19.83 3.61 5.84
N LEU A 141 -20.23 4.87 5.73
CA LEU A 141 -21.61 5.29 5.84
C LEU A 141 -22.47 4.65 4.74
N TRP A 142 -21.99 4.65 3.49
CA TRP A 142 -22.71 4.01 2.37
C TRP A 142 -22.98 2.54 2.66
N ARG A 143 -21.95 1.79 3.06
CA ARG A 143 -22.09 0.37 3.40
C ARG A 143 -23.00 0.14 4.62
N LYS A 144 -23.01 1.06 5.60
CA LYS A 144 -23.90 0.98 6.77
C LYS A 144 -25.38 1.23 6.42
N LEU A 145 -25.63 1.92 5.31
CA LEU A 145 -26.96 2.14 4.75
C LEU A 145 -27.33 1.11 3.67
N ASP A 146 -26.59 0.00 3.60
CA ASP A 146 -26.74 -1.07 2.59
C ASP A 146 -26.62 -0.55 1.14
N LEU A 147 -25.94 0.57 0.94
CA LEU A 147 -25.63 1.11 -0.39
C LEU A 147 -24.30 0.51 -0.89
N PRO A 148 -24.19 0.22 -2.20
CA PRO A 148 -22.94 -0.23 -2.80
C PRO A 148 -21.82 0.78 -2.59
N GLY A 149 -20.80 0.40 -1.83
CA GLY A 149 -19.61 1.20 -1.58
C GLY A 149 -18.35 0.34 -1.53
N SER A 150 -17.24 0.88 -2.03
CA SER A 150 -15.92 0.27 -1.87
C SER A 150 -15.61 0.06 -0.40
N ARG A 151 -15.01 -1.08 -0.06
CA ARG A 151 -14.37 -1.26 1.24
C ARG A 151 -13.12 -0.38 1.37
N THR A 152 -12.81 0.01 2.60
CA THR A 152 -11.71 0.92 2.90
C THR A 152 -10.91 0.44 4.11
N ALA A 153 -9.60 0.72 4.10
CA ALA A 153 -8.68 0.52 5.22
C ALA A 153 -7.66 1.66 5.26
N PHE A 154 -6.82 1.69 6.28
CA PHE A 154 -5.70 2.61 6.35
C PHE A 154 -4.37 1.88 6.15
N ALA A 155 -3.41 2.55 5.53
CA ALA A 155 -2.06 2.03 5.39
C ALA A 155 -0.99 3.11 5.60
N ARG A 156 0.09 2.74 6.28
CA ARG A 156 1.36 3.44 6.29
C ARG A 156 2.17 2.95 5.09
N VAL A 157 2.50 3.85 4.17
CA VAL A 157 3.18 3.50 2.92
C VAL A 157 4.65 3.91 2.99
N THR A 158 5.53 2.97 2.63
CA THR A 158 6.97 3.20 2.45
C THR A 158 7.38 2.95 1.00
N LEU A 159 8.37 3.70 0.52
CA LEU A 159 8.87 3.62 -0.84
C LEU A 159 10.40 3.44 -0.85
N THR A 160 10.83 2.40 -1.55
CA THR A 160 12.24 2.14 -1.85
C THR A 160 12.47 2.32 -3.35
N VAL A 161 13.43 3.17 -3.68
CA VAL A 161 13.98 3.38 -5.03
C VAL A 161 15.50 3.36 -4.88
N PRO A 162 16.20 2.29 -5.29
CA PRO A 162 17.64 2.17 -5.12
C PRO A 162 18.39 3.44 -5.55
N GLY A 163 19.31 3.91 -4.72
CA GLY A 163 20.08 5.15 -4.98
C GLY A 163 19.30 6.47 -4.82
N ARG A 164 17.99 6.45 -4.54
CA ARG A 164 17.17 7.67 -4.40
C ARG A 164 16.37 7.73 -3.10
N HIS A 165 15.72 6.64 -2.72
CA HIS A 165 14.89 6.52 -1.53
C HIS A 165 15.13 5.16 -0.88
N ASP A 166 15.59 5.12 0.37
CA ASP A 166 15.66 3.88 1.15
C ASP A 166 14.54 3.87 2.18
N LYS A 167 13.56 2.96 2.00
CA LYS A 167 12.36 2.81 2.85
C LYS A 167 11.71 4.15 3.25
N LYS A 168 11.66 5.11 2.33
CA LYS A 168 11.14 6.46 2.60
C LYS A 168 9.67 6.37 3.01
N LEU A 169 9.36 6.84 4.21
CA LEU A 169 7.98 6.98 4.67
C LEU A 169 7.25 8.03 3.82
N LEU A 170 6.21 7.60 3.09
CA LEU A 170 5.31 8.49 2.36
C LEU A 170 4.17 9.00 3.26
N GLY A 171 3.86 8.26 4.33
CA GLY A 171 2.85 8.62 5.33
C GLY A 171 1.59 7.76 5.26
N LEU A 172 0.48 8.28 5.79
CA LEU A 172 -0.82 7.62 5.83
C LEU A 172 -1.55 7.72 4.49
N TYR A 173 -2.20 6.64 4.10
CA TYR A 173 -3.04 6.50 2.91
C TYR A 173 -4.36 5.82 3.27
N VAL A 174 -5.44 6.14 2.53
CA VAL A 174 -6.62 5.25 2.49
C VAL A 174 -6.38 4.20 1.41
N VAL A 175 -6.51 2.94 1.80
CA VAL A 175 -6.63 1.82 0.85
C VAL A 175 -8.08 1.70 0.45
N VAL A 176 -8.36 1.76 -0.85
CA VAL A 176 -9.72 1.68 -1.39
C VAL A 176 -9.83 0.47 -2.31
N GLU A 177 -10.85 -0.35 -2.08
CA GLU A 177 -11.24 -1.44 -2.97
C GLU A 177 -11.52 -0.93 -4.38
N GLN A 178 -10.91 -1.57 -5.37
CA GLN A 178 -11.14 -1.23 -6.78
C GLN A 178 -12.52 -1.70 -7.22
N VAL A 179 -13.32 -0.77 -7.76
CA VAL A 179 -14.54 -1.10 -8.52
C VAL A 179 -14.12 -1.75 -9.85
N ASN A 180 -14.46 -3.02 -10.03
CA ASN A 180 -14.16 -3.87 -11.19
C ASN A 180 -15.17 -5.03 -11.27
N GLY A 181 -15.02 -5.94 -12.23
CA GLY A 181 -15.91 -7.10 -12.39
C GLY A 181 -16.19 -7.87 -11.08
N PRO A 182 -15.19 -8.27 -10.28
CA PRO A 182 -15.42 -8.86 -8.96
C PRO A 182 -16.30 -8.02 -8.02
N PHE A 183 -16.04 -6.71 -7.90
CA PHE A 183 -16.88 -5.81 -7.10
C PHE A 183 -18.31 -5.73 -7.62
N LEU A 184 -18.47 -5.61 -8.94
CA LEU A 184 -19.77 -5.49 -9.59
C LEU A 184 -20.58 -6.78 -9.43
N LYS A 185 -19.95 -7.93 -9.68
CA LYS A 185 -20.56 -9.26 -9.49
C LYS A 185 -20.99 -9.49 -8.05
N GLU A 186 -20.17 -9.11 -7.07
CA GLU A 186 -20.48 -9.28 -5.64
C GLU A 186 -21.69 -8.43 -5.19
N ARG A 187 -21.82 -7.20 -5.68
CA ARG A 187 -22.82 -6.23 -5.19
C ARG A 187 -24.06 -6.06 -6.08
N PHE A 188 -23.95 -6.39 -7.35
CA PHE A 188 -25.00 -6.19 -8.36
C PHE A 188 -25.34 -7.47 -9.15
N GLY A 189 -24.58 -8.56 -8.98
CA GLY A 189 -24.81 -9.83 -9.66
C GLY A 189 -24.39 -9.88 -11.14
N THR A 190 -23.91 -8.78 -11.70
CA THR A 190 -23.45 -8.63 -13.10
C THR A 190 -22.14 -7.82 -13.16
N ASP A 191 -21.38 -7.91 -14.24
CA ASP A 191 -20.15 -7.14 -14.49
C ASP A 191 -20.28 -6.09 -15.61
#